data_AF-A0A1M2W1I8-F1
#
_entry.id   AF-A0A1M2W1I8-F1
#
_cell.length_a   1.000
_cell.length_b   1.000
_cell.length_c   1.000
_cell.angle_alpha   90.00
_cell.angle_beta   90.00
_cell.angle_gamma   90.00
#
_symmetry.space_group_name_H-M   'P 1'
#
loop_
_entity.id
_entity.type
_entity.pdbx_description
1 polymer ?
#
loop_
_entity_poly.entity_id
_entity_poly.type
_entity_poly.pdbx_seq_one_letter_code
_entity_poly.pdbx_strand_id
1 'polypeptide(L)'
;MPSSMRIVDADQSYSAPSASARISLVLVQPSQSRGVRFDVQYRRCNEDKEDVKANMCRAVASSPLFADVRELWMDTGSADFLCWPDSLFAGLPRLSYLSIRCSEDEGLQPDDVLQALSEVQAGELVCPELDTLVLTITAERIIWDVRDLVLRRHTVGRPLTHLWVSLSLADVSEEALQAAQELGSFVDHFVLENLEDDETGDTEERDWIRSWDERVPAGCGVADEIEDPWPVWVERVTYG
;
A
#
# COMPACT_ATOMS: atom_id res chain seq x y z
N MET A 1 14.53 14.51 4.33
CA MET A 1 13.53 13.72 5.05
C MET A 1 13.16 12.55 4.17
N PRO A 2 12.79 11.39 4.74
CA PRO A 2 12.31 10.26 3.97
C PRO A 2 11.12 10.67 3.09
N SER A 3 11.07 10.17 1.86
CA SER A 3 10.01 10.48 0.89
C SER A 3 9.24 9.24 0.46
N SER A 4 9.75 8.05 0.78
CA SER A 4 9.23 6.77 0.33
C SER A 4 9.12 5.86 1.53
N MET A 5 7.99 5.18 1.68
CA MET A 5 7.69 4.31 2.81
C MET A 5 7.14 2.97 2.31
N ARG A 6 7.57 1.87 2.93
CA ARG A 6 6.98 0.54 2.73
C ARG A 6 6.50 -0.02 4.07
N ILE A 7 5.33 -0.63 4.07
CA ILE A 7 4.82 -1.39 5.20
C ILE A 7 4.94 -2.87 4.85
N VAL A 8 5.67 -3.60 5.69
CA VAL A 8 5.99 -5.02 5.48
C VAL A 8 5.55 -5.82 6.69
N ASP A 9 5.00 -7.01 6.48
CA ASP A 9 4.81 -7.99 7.53
C ASP A 9 6.01 -8.96 7.58
N ALA A 10 6.68 -9.05 8.72
CA ALA A 10 8.00 -9.66 8.83
C ALA A 10 8.00 -11.20 8.79
N ASP A 11 6.86 -11.88 8.93
CA ASP A 11 6.78 -13.33 8.67
C ASP A 11 6.09 -13.65 7.33
N GLN A 12 6.26 -12.82 6.29
CA GLN A 12 5.84 -13.15 4.92
C GLN A 12 6.50 -14.44 4.44
N SER A 13 5.85 -15.56 4.75
CA SER A 13 5.97 -16.77 3.97
C SER A 13 4.97 -16.66 2.84
N TYR A 14 5.43 -16.53 1.61
CA TYR A 14 4.61 -16.64 0.39
C TYR A 14 3.75 -17.93 0.34
N SER A 15 4.01 -18.89 1.24
CA SER A 15 3.29 -20.16 1.34
C SER A 15 2.31 -20.28 2.52
N ALA A 16 2.24 -19.30 3.44
CA ALA A 16 1.29 -19.33 4.57
C ALA A 16 1.05 -17.93 5.19
N PRO A 17 0.09 -17.14 4.68
CA PRO A 17 -0.16 -15.77 5.14
C PRO A 17 -0.78 -15.61 6.54
N SER A 18 -1.14 -16.68 7.23
CA SER A 18 -2.05 -16.61 8.37
C SER A 18 -1.36 -16.76 9.74
N ALA A 19 -0.58 -15.75 10.17
CA ALA A 19 -0.22 -15.63 11.60
C ALA A 19 0.53 -14.35 12.00
N SER A 20 1.09 -13.59 11.07
CA SER A 20 2.08 -12.60 11.48
C SER A 20 1.48 -11.34 12.09
N ALA A 21 2.38 -10.65 12.77
CA ALA A 21 2.14 -9.74 13.87
C ALA A 21 3.30 -8.76 14.02
N ARG A 22 4.20 -8.73 13.04
CA ARG A 22 5.49 -8.07 13.13
C ARG A 22 5.56 -7.11 11.97
N ILE A 23 4.89 -5.99 12.14
CA ILE A 23 4.73 -5.01 11.09
C ILE A 23 5.90 -4.05 11.15
N SER A 24 6.54 -3.82 10.02
CA SER A 24 7.69 -2.92 9.90
C SER A 24 7.33 -1.76 8.99
N LEU A 25 7.55 -0.53 9.46
CA LEU A 25 7.50 0.67 8.62
C LEU A 25 8.93 1.00 8.19
N VAL A 26 9.22 0.84 6.90
CA VAL A 26 10.54 1.11 6.31
C VAL A 26 10.48 2.43 5.56
N LEU A 27 11.20 3.44 6.03
CA LEU A 27 11.26 4.77 5.43
C LEU A 27 12.61 5.00 4.77
N VAL A 28 12.62 5.44 3.52
CA VAL A 28 13.84 5.73 2.77
C VAL A 28 13.81 7.12 2.16
N GLN A 29 15.00 7.70 1.99
CA GLN A 29 15.19 8.89 1.19
C GLN A 29 16.04 8.51 -0.03
N PRO A 30 15.44 8.27 -1.23
CA PRO A 30 16.15 7.68 -2.37
C PRO A 30 17.43 8.44 -2.79
N SER A 31 17.41 9.77 -2.63
CA SER A 31 18.57 10.65 -2.89
C SER A 31 19.75 10.48 -1.91
N GLN A 32 19.60 9.70 -0.83
CA GLN A 32 20.60 9.51 0.22
C GLN A 32 20.74 8.02 0.54
N SER A 33 21.95 7.56 0.86
CA SER A 33 22.19 6.19 1.36
C SER A 33 21.76 6.02 2.83
N ARG A 34 20.52 6.38 3.15
CA ARG A 34 19.97 6.39 4.52
C ARG A 34 18.49 6.01 4.52
N GLY A 35 18.10 5.23 5.52
CA GLY A 35 16.72 4.87 5.82
C GLY A 35 16.51 4.67 7.31
N VAL A 36 15.25 4.61 7.74
CA VAL A 36 14.82 4.34 9.11
C VAL A 36 13.78 3.23 9.06
N ARG A 37 13.89 2.26 9.97
CA ARG A 37 12.92 1.19 10.14
C ARG A 37 12.30 1.29 11.52
N PHE A 38 10.98 1.16 11.59
CA PHE A 38 10.23 1.05 12.84
C PHE A 38 9.58 -0.32 12.89
N ASP A 39 10.01 -1.14 13.85
CA ASP A 39 9.40 -2.45 14.10
C ASP A 39 8.26 -2.32 15.11
N VAL A 40 7.10 -2.81 14.71
CA VAL A 40 5.84 -2.77 15.46
C VAL A 40 5.44 -4.19 15.77
N GLN A 41 5.44 -4.54 17.05
CA GLN A 41 4.91 -5.82 17.52
C GLN A 41 3.42 -5.66 17.74
N TYR A 42 2.65 -6.20 16.81
CA TYR A 42 1.21 -6.05 16.67
C TYR A 42 0.40 -7.17 17.34
N ARG A 43 1.00 -8.35 17.50
CA ARG A 43 0.44 -9.49 18.26
C ARG A 43 1.57 -10.10 19.07
N ARG A 44 1.27 -10.57 20.29
CA ARG A 44 2.19 -11.02 21.37
C ARG A 44 2.62 -9.96 22.39
N CYS A 45 2.17 -8.71 22.28
CA CYS A 45 2.16 -7.78 23.41
C CYS A 45 0.89 -8.01 24.25
N ASN A 46 0.95 -7.67 25.55
CA ASN A 46 -0.25 -7.67 26.41
C ASN A 46 -1.16 -6.46 26.15
N GLU A 47 -0.86 -5.66 25.12
CA GLU A 47 -1.62 -4.48 24.72
C GLU A 47 -2.71 -4.87 23.73
N ASP A 48 -3.84 -4.17 23.77
CA ASP A 48 -4.95 -4.37 22.84
C ASP A 48 -4.55 -3.98 21.41
N LYS A 49 -5.01 -4.75 20.41
CA LYS A 49 -4.70 -4.54 18.99
C LYS A 49 -5.10 -3.13 18.52
N GLU A 50 -6.25 -2.65 18.96
CA GLU A 50 -6.77 -1.33 18.59
C GLU A 50 -5.97 -0.22 19.27
N ASP A 51 -5.52 -0.44 20.51
CA ASP A 51 -4.63 0.51 21.20
C ASP A 51 -3.28 0.65 20.48
N VAL A 52 -2.68 -0.48 20.05
CA VAL A 52 -1.42 -0.46 19.28
C VAL A 52 -1.62 0.28 17.96
N LYS A 53 -2.72 0.02 17.25
CA LYS A 53 -3.08 0.70 15.99
C LYS A 53 -3.26 2.21 16.20
N ALA A 54 -4.06 2.61 17.19
CA ALA A 54 -4.30 4.02 17.51
C ALA A 54 -3.02 4.75 17.98
N ASN A 55 -2.16 4.10 18.76
CA ASN A 55 -0.86 4.63 19.16
C ASN A 55 0.06 4.87 17.95
N MET A 56 0.10 3.91 17.02
CA MET A 56 0.88 4.03 15.80
C MET A 56 0.38 5.19 14.93
N CYS A 57 -0.94 5.30 14.73
CA CYS A 57 -1.53 6.40 13.96
C CYS A 57 -1.21 7.77 14.57
N ARG A 58 -1.28 7.89 15.90
CA ARG A 58 -0.89 9.10 16.61
C ARG A 58 0.61 9.40 16.46
N ALA A 59 1.46 8.38 16.53
CA ALA A 59 2.91 8.54 16.37
C ALA A 59 3.27 9.01 14.95
N VAL A 60 2.67 8.43 13.93
CA VAL A 60 2.86 8.83 12.53
C VAL A 60 2.35 10.25 12.30
N ALA A 61 1.12 10.57 12.73
CA ALA A 61 0.52 11.88 12.53
C ALA A 61 1.26 13.03 13.27
N SER A 62 1.91 12.73 14.39
CA SER A 62 2.65 13.74 15.19
C SER A 62 4.12 13.86 14.81
N SER A 63 4.67 12.94 14.04
CA SER A 63 6.09 12.89 13.74
C SER A 63 6.42 13.57 12.41
N PRO A 64 7.36 14.55 12.39
CA PRO A 64 7.76 15.23 11.16
C PRO A 64 8.48 14.29 10.17
N LEU A 65 8.87 13.08 10.59
CA LEU A 65 9.49 12.08 9.72
C LEU A 65 8.55 11.58 8.62
N PHE A 66 7.24 11.52 8.91
CA PHE A 66 6.23 10.99 7.99
C PHE A 66 5.55 12.07 7.14
N ALA A 67 5.62 13.33 7.56
CA ALA A 67 4.98 14.46 6.90
C ALA A 67 5.44 14.67 5.44
N ASP A 68 6.66 14.22 5.10
CA ASP A 68 7.24 14.33 3.76
C ASP A 68 7.12 13.06 2.91
N VAL A 69 6.49 12.01 3.42
CA VAL A 69 6.26 10.76 2.66
C VAL A 69 5.30 11.04 1.50
N ARG A 70 5.75 10.69 0.29
CA ARG A 70 5.02 10.87 -0.97
C ARG A 70 4.67 9.55 -1.65
N GLU A 71 5.42 8.51 -1.35
CA GLU A 71 5.24 7.20 -1.97
C GLU A 71 5.06 6.16 -0.87
N LEU A 72 4.00 5.35 -0.96
CA LEU A 72 3.70 4.28 -0.03
C LEU A 72 3.50 2.97 -0.78
N TRP A 73 4.24 1.94 -0.38
CA TRP A 73 3.98 0.54 -0.76
C TRP A 73 3.48 -0.22 0.45
N MET A 74 2.43 -0.99 0.25
CA MET A 74 1.87 -1.85 1.26
C MET A 74 1.84 -3.27 0.73
N ASP A 75 2.55 -4.16 1.43
CA ASP A 75 2.49 -5.57 1.13
C ASP A 75 1.35 -6.25 1.89
N THR A 76 1.08 -7.48 1.46
CA THR A 76 0.11 -8.39 2.06
C THR A 76 0.45 -8.61 3.55
N GLY A 77 -0.57 -8.61 4.41
CA GLY A 77 -0.47 -8.71 5.88
C GLY A 77 -0.45 -7.38 6.65
N SER A 78 -0.25 -6.24 5.98
CA SER A 78 -0.07 -4.93 6.65
C SER A 78 -1.22 -3.93 6.52
N ALA A 79 -2.31 -4.33 5.87
CA ALA A 79 -3.45 -3.46 5.58
C ALA A 79 -4.21 -2.98 6.83
N ASP A 80 -4.11 -3.70 7.96
CA ASP A 80 -4.76 -3.33 9.22
C ASP A 80 -4.44 -1.88 9.65
N PHE A 81 -3.27 -1.34 9.32
CA PHE A 81 -2.87 0.05 9.63
C PHE A 81 -3.43 1.09 8.66
N LEU A 82 -3.91 0.67 7.50
CA LEU A 82 -4.52 1.56 6.50
C LEU A 82 -6.06 1.53 6.57
N CYS A 83 -6.66 0.52 7.19
CA CYS A 83 -8.10 0.41 7.38
C CYS A 83 -8.68 1.49 8.31
N TRP A 84 -9.88 1.97 8.00
CA TRP A 84 -10.73 2.76 8.90
C TRP A 84 -11.06 1.92 10.19
N PRO A 85 -11.21 2.49 11.40
CA PRO A 85 -11.17 3.91 11.69
C PRO A 85 -9.79 4.56 11.84
N ASP A 86 -8.85 3.87 12.44
CA ASP A 86 -7.55 4.48 12.74
C ASP A 86 -6.56 4.20 11.60
N SER A 87 -6.69 4.93 10.49
CA SER A 87 -5.82 4.79 9.31
C SER A 87 -4.59 5.71 9.39
N LEU A 88 -3.43 5.19 8.98
CA LEU A 88 -2.20 5.97 8.84
C LEU A 88 -2.30 7.10 7.80
N PHE A 89 -3.24 7.03 6.86
CA PHE A 89 -3.38 8.03 5.80
C PHE A 89 -3.55 9.46 6.34
N ALA A 90 -4.19 9.63 7.49
CA ALA A 90 -4.34 10.93 8.16
C ALA A 90 -2.98 11.59 8.51
N GLY A 91 -1.93 10.79 8.71
CA GLY A 91 -0.58 11.25 8.98
C GLY A 91 0.31 11.43 7.75
N LEU A 92 -0.21 11.20 6.54
CA LEU A 92 0.53 11.21 5.27
C LEU A 92 -0.04 12.26 4.29
N PRO A 93 -0.03 13.56 4.64
CA PRO A 93 -0.73 14.59 3.88
C PRO A 93 -0.19 14.82 2.46
N ARG A 94 1.06 14.41 2.21
CA ARG A 94 1.77 14.58 0.93
C ARG A 94 1.84 13.31 0.09
N LEU A 95 1.10 12.28 0.48
CA LEU A 95 1.08 11.02 -0.23
C LEU A 95 0.51 11.24 -1.64
N SER A 96 1.34 11.05 -2.66
CA SER A 96 0.97 11.21 -4.08
C SER A 96 0.87 9.85 -4.79
N TYR A 97 1.62 8.85 -4.35
CA TYR A 97 1.68 7.51 -4.93
C TYR A 97 1.37 6.45 -3.87
N LEU A 98 0.41 5.57 -4.16
CA LEU A 98 0.04 4.45 -3.30
C LEU A 98 -0.01 3.15 -4.11
N SER A 99 0.73 2.14 -3.65
CA SER A 99 0.69 0.78 -4.17
C SER A 99 0.21 -0.17 -3.08
N ILE A 100 -0.90 -0.85 -3.33
CA ILE A 100 -1.54 -1.80 -2.42
C ILE A 100 -1.57 -3.17 -3.07
N ARG A 101 -0.96 -4.15 -2.40
CA ARG A 101 -1.12 -5.56 -2.74
C ARG A 101 -2.03 -6.23 -1.72
N CYS A 102 -3.19 -6.72 -2.15
CA CYS A 102 -4.14 -7.45 -1.32
C CYS A 102 -4.32 -8.86 -1.86
N SER A 103 -4.28 -9.87 -0.98
CA SER A 103 -4.66 -11.25 -1.29
C SER A 103 -5.90 -11.65 -0.50
N GLU A 104 -6.79 -12.43 -1.12
CA GLU A 104 -8.01 -12.97 -0.47
C GLU A 104 -7.71 -13.90 0.71
N ASP A 105 -6.61 -14.64 0.63
CA ASP A 105 -6.22 -15.65 1.64
C ASP A 105 -5.92 -15.06 3.03
N GLU A 106 -5.79 -13.73 3.13
CA GLU A 106 -5.42 -13.05 4.37
C GLU A 106 -6.61 -12.57 5.20
N GLY A 107 -7.85 -12.75 4.71
CA GLY A 107 -9.05 -12.27 5.39
C GLY A 107 -9.12 -10.75 5.55
N LEU A 108 -8.24 -10.02 4.84
CA LEU A 108 -8.21 -8.58 4.77
C LEU A 108 -9.37 -8.08 3.90
N GLN A 109 -9.95 -6.95 4.31
CA GLN A 109 -11.05 -6.28 3.63
C GLN A 109 -10.48 -5.04 2.91
N PRO A 110 -9.99 -5.16 1.66
CA PRO A 110 -9.49 -4.01 0.88
C PRO A 110 -10.48 -2.84 0.81
N ASP A 111 -11.77 -3.14 0.93
CA ASP A 111 -12.87 -2.20 1.13
C ASP A 111 -12.62 -1.22 2.28
N ASP A 112 -12.09 -1.67 3.43
CA ASP A 112 -11.81 -0.79 4.58
C ASP A 112 -10.66 0.20 4.29
N VAL A 113 -9.69 -0.19 3.46
CA VAL A 113 -8.57 0.68 3.03
C VAL A 113 -9.07 1.73 2.04
N LEU A 114 -9.87 1.31 1.05
CA LEU A 114 -10.47 2.22 0.07
C LEU A 114 -11.47 3.17 0.72
N GLN A 115 -12.21 2.70 1.74
CA GLN A 115 -13.06 3.54 2.57
C GLN A 115 -12.24 4.60 3.27
N ALA A 116 -11.11 4.25 3.91
CA ALA A 116 -10.24 5.22 4.57
C ALA A 116 -9.71 6.30 3.60
N LEU A 117 -9.40 5.95 2.35
CA LEU A 117 -9.00 6.91 1.31
C LEU A 117 -10.15 7.79 0.80
N SER A 118 -11.39 7.30 0.93
CA SER A 118 -12.59 8.02 0.54
C SER A 118 -13.05 9.01 1.62
N GLU A 119 -12.55 8.90 2.85
CA GLU A 119 -12.96 9.74 3.97
C GLU A 119 -12.58 11.22 3.78
N VAL A 120 -13.34 12.08 4.46
CA VAL A 120 -13.10 13.52 4.53
C VAL A 120 -12.77 13.88 5.97
N GLN A 121 -11.57 14.38 6.20
CA GLN A 121 -11.10 14.82 7.51
C GLN A 121 -10.92 16.34 7.50
N ALA A 122 -11.53 17.02 8.47
CA ALA A 122 -11.48 18.49 8.59
C ALA A 122 -11.93 19.26 7.32
N GLY A 123 -12.77 18.65 6.49
CA GLY A 123 -13.28 19.25 5.26
C GLY A 123 -12.43 19.01 4.01
N GLU A 124 -11.32 18.27 4.14
CA GLU A 124 -10.46 17.87 3.02
C GLU A 124 -10.46 16.35 2.86
N LEU A 125 -10.23 15.87 1.64
CA LEU A 125 -10.01 14.45 1.41
C LEU A 125 -8.78 13.97 2.18
N VAL A 126 -8.86 12.76 2.70
CA VAL A 126 -7.67 12.03 3.14
C VAL A 126 -6.71 11.85 1.94
N CYS A 127 -5.41 12.08 2.17
CA CYS A 127 -4.36 12.11 1.13
C CYS A 127 -4.77 12.98 -0.08
N PRO A 128 -4.89 14.31 0.09
CA PRO A 128 -5.40 15.20 -0.95
C PRO A 128 -4.48 15.31 -2.17
N GLU A 129 -3.19 14.99 -2.01
CA GLU A 129 -2.18 14.97 -3.07
C GLU A 129 -2.11 13.63 -3.83
N LEU A 130 -2.89 12.61 -3.44
CA LEU A 130 -2.88 11.30 -4.11
C LEU A 130 -3.33 11.44 -5.56
N ASP A 131 -2.43 11.10 -6.49
CA ASP A 131 -2.60 11.17 -7.93
C ASP A 131 -2.41 9.81 -8.64
N THR A 132 -1.63 8.90 -8.03
CA THR A 132 -1.37 7.56 -8.54
C THR A 132 -1.81 6.50 -7.55
N LEU A 133 -2.65 5.57 -8.01
CA LEU A 133 -3.11 4.42 -7.26
C LEU A 133 -2.81 3.13 -8.03
N VAL A 134 -2.09 2.20 -7.41
CA VAL A 134 -1.79 0.87 -7.94
C VAL A 134 -2.41 -0.17 -7.01
N LEU A 135 -3.28 -1.00 -7.56
CA LEU A 135 -4.05 -1.99 -6.82
C LEU A 135 -3.83 -3.37 -7.44
N THR A 136 -3.38 -4.31 -6.63
CA THR A 136 -3.41 -5.74 -6.94
C THR A 136 -4.51 -6.35 -6.08
N ILE A 137 -5.63 -6.75 -6.71
CA ILE A 137 -6.85 -7.20 -6.04
C ILE A 137 -7.30 -8.55 -6.60
N THR A 138 -7.80 -9.44 -5.76
CA THR A 138 -8.33 -10.73 -6.23
C THR A 138 -9.86 -10.75 -6.31
N ALA A 139 -10.53 -9.85 -5.57
CA ALA A 139 -11.97 -9.88 -5.39
C ALA A 139 -12.70 -8.89 -6.31
N GLU A 140 -13.61 -9.39 -7.13
CA GLU A 140 -14.44 -8.60 -8.06
C GLU A 140 -15.17 -7.43 -7.38
N ARG A 141 -15.72 -7.66 -6.17
CA ARG A 141 -16.52 -6.66 -5.44
C ARG A 141 -15.77 -5.33 -5.23
N ILE A 142 -14.45 -5.38 -5.15
CA ILE A 142 -13.58 -4.23 -4.89
C ILE A 142 -13.57 -3.25 -6.07
N ILE A 143 -13.91 -3.70 -7.28
CA ILE A 143 -14.03 -2.82 -8.45
C ILE A 143 -15.03 -1.68 -8.18
N TRP A 144 -16.13 -1.98 -7.49
CA TRP A 144 -17.15 -0.99 -7.15
C TRP A 144 -16.64 0.02 -6.12
N ASP A 145 -15.88 -0.43 -5.12
CA ASP A 145 -15.27 0.47 -4.13
C ASP A 145 -14.21 1.38 -4.77
N VAL A 146 -13.42 0.84 -5.70
CA VAL A 146 -12.46 1.62 -6.50
C VAL A 146 -13.20 2.65 -7.36
N ARG A 147 -14.31 2.27 -7.99
CA ARG A 147 -15.16 3.18 -8.77
C ARG A 147 -15.67 4.33 -7.91
N ASP A 148 -16.19 4.02 -6.73
CA ASP A 148 -16.72 5.03 -5.81
C ASP A 148 -15.62 5.99 -5.33
N LEU A 149 -14.42 5.48 -5.02
CA LEU A 149 -13.26 6.30 -4.67
C LEU A 149 -12.86 7.24 -5.82
N VAL A 150 -12.70 6.71 -7.03
CA VAL A 150 -12.31 7.48 -8.23
C VAL A 150 -13.34 8.56 -8.54
N LEU A 151 -14.62 8.21 -8.56
CA LEU A 151 -15.73 9.15 -8.81
C LEU A 151 -15.81 10.25 -7.75
N ARG A 152 -15.61 9.90 -6.47
CA ARG A 152 -15.60 10.86 -5.39
C ARG A 152 -14.48 11.87 -5.56
N ARG A 153 -13.26 11.38 -5.81
CA ARG A 153 -12.07 12.23 -6.05
C ARG A 153 -12.25 13.15 -7.25
N HIS A 154 -12.80 12.62 -8.35
CA HIS A 154 -13.14 13.41 -9.53
C HIS A 154 -14.18 14.49 -9.22
N THR A 155 -15.24 14.16 -8.47
CA THR A 155 -16.33 15.09 -8.12
C THR A 155 -15.88 16.26 -7.26
N VAL A 156 -14.91 16.05 -6.37
CA VAL A 156 -14.36 17.12 -5.51
C VAL A 156 -13.19 17.87 -6.17
N GLY A 157 -12.90 17.61 -7.45
CA GLY A 157 -11.87 18.34 -8.21
C GLY A 157 -10.44 17.91 -7.88
N ARG A 158 -10.24 16.68 -7.39
CA ARG A 158 -8.94 16.07 -7.08
C ARG A 158 -8.83 14.68 -7.74
N PRO A 159 -9.07 14.55 -9.06
CA PRO A 159 -9.04 13.25 -9.73
C PRO A 159 -7.68 12.58 -9.60
N LEU A 160 -7.66 11.25 -9.69
CA LEU A 160 -6.42 10.52 -9.92
C LEU A 160 -5.96 10.77 -11.36
N THR A 161 -4.65 10.90 -11.55
CA THR A 161 -4.04 10.95 -12.89
C THR A 161 -3.75 9.54 -13.39
N HIS A 162 -3.31 8.64 -12.51
CA HIS A 162 -2.92 7.28 -12.88
C HIS A 162 -3.62 6.24 -12.01
N LEU A 163 -4.16 5.21 -12.65
CA LEU A 163 -4.77 4.06 -11.98
C LEU A 163 -4.30 2.77 -12.64
N TRP A 164 -3.71 1.88 -11.85
CA TRP A 164 -3.46 0.50 -12.24
C TRP A 164 -4.32 -0.41 -11.37
N VAL A 165 -5.16 -1.22 -12.01
CA VAL A 165 -5.85 -2.35 -11.37
C VAL A 165 -5.37 -3.65 -12.01
N SER A 166 -4.72 -4.49 -11.22
CA SER A 166 -4.35 -5.85 -11.58
C SER A 166 -5.29 -6.81 -10.84
N LEU A 167 -6.02 -7.64 -11.58
CA LEU A 167 -7.05 -8.53 -11.03
C LEU A 167 -7.06 -9.92 -11.65
N SER A 168 -7.53 -10.92 -10.90
CA SER A 168 -7.76 -12.26 -11.48
C SER A 168 -9.01 -12.21 -12.35
N LEU A 169 -8.87 -12.35 -13.66
CA LEU A 169 -10.00 -12.30 -14.59
C LEU A 169 -10.78 -13.62 -14.70
N ALA A 170 -10.27 -14.72 -14.13
CA ALA A 170 -10.84 -16.06 -14.30
C ALA A 170 -12.30 -16.17 -13.83
N ASP A 171 -12.67 -15.42 -12.79
CA ASP A 171 -13.97 -15.50 -12.12
C ASP A 171 -14.75 -14.17 -12.09
N VAL A 172 -14.36 -13.19 -12.92
CA VAL A 172 -14.95 -11.85 -12.92
C VAL A 172 -16.17 -11.78 -13.83
N SER A 173 -17.29 -11.27 -13.30
CA SER A 173 -18.51 -11.03 -14.07
C SER A 173 -18.29 -10.04 -15.22
N GLU A 174 -19.06 -10.18 -16.31
CA GLU A 174 -19.02 -9.22 -17.42
C GLU A 174 -19.37 -7.80 -16.94
N GLU A 175 -20.30 -7.68 -15.99
CA GLU A 175 -20.70 -6.40 -15.42
C GLU A 175 -19.55 -5.71 -14.68
N ALA A 176 -18.79 -6.46 -13.89
CA ALA A 176 -17.65 -5.89 -13.18
C ALA A 176 -16.46 -5.59 -14.08
N LEU A 177 -16.22 -6.42 -15.11
CA LEU A 177 -15.21 -6.11 -16.13
C LEU A 177 -15.57 -4.82 -16.86
N GLN A 178 -16.83 -4.64 -17.25
CA GLN A 178 -17.29 -3.39 -17.86
C GLN A 178 -17.12 -2.21 -16.89
N ALA A 179 -17.48 -2.37 -15.61
CA ALA A 179 -17.31 -1.34 -14.60
C ALA A 179 -15.84 -0.96 -14.42
N ALA A 180 -14.91 -1.92 -14.46
CA ALA A 180 -13.47 -1.68 -14.39
C ALA A 180 -12.98 -0.91 -15.63
N GLN A 181 -13.43 -1.28 -16.83
CA GLN A 181 -13.08 -0.57 -18.06
C GLN A 181 -13.57 0.89 -18.06
N GLU A 182 -14.74 1.16 -17.49
CA GLU A 182 -15.28 2.51 -17.35
C GLU A 182 -14.42 3.42 -16.46
N LEU A 183 -13.60 2.85 -15.56
CA LEU A 183 -12.69 3.62 -14.70
C LEU A 183 -11.71 4.47 -15.52
N GLY A 184 -11.29 3.97 -16.68
CA GLY A 184 -10.38 4.68 -17.58
C GLY A 184 -10.92 6.00 -18.11
N SER A 185 -12.24 6.25 -18.02
CA SER A 185 -12.83 7.53 -18.40
C SER A 185 -12.68 8.63 -17.33
N PHE A 186 -12.23 8.28 -16.13
CA PHE A 186 -12.11 9.20 -14.99
C PHE A 186 -10.66 9.55 -14.61
N VAL A 187 -9.69 8.94 -15.28
CA VAL A 187 -8.25 9.15 -15.07
C VAL A 187 -7.54 9.38 -16.41
N ASP A 188 -6.37 10.00 -16.38
CA ASP A 188 -5.61 10.27 -17.61
C ASP A 188 -4.90 9.01 -18.14
N HIS A 189 -4.43 8.16 -17.23
CA HIS A 189 -3.73 6.91 -17.53
C HIS A 189 -4.35 5.74 -16.76
N PHE A 190 -4.79 4.72 -17.48
CA PHE A 190 -5.46 3.56 -16.91
C PHE A 190 -4.88 2.26 -17.45
N VAL A 191 -4.52 1.35 -16.55
CA VAL A 191 -4.08 0.00 -16.87
C VAL A 191 -4.98 -0.99 -16.14
N LEU A 192 -5.57 -1.91 -16.91
CA LEU A 192 -6.30 -3.06 -16.41
C LEU A 192 -5.54 -4.32 -16.81
N GLU A 193 -4.99 -5.04 -15.84
CA GLU A 193 -4.14 -6.20 -16.07
C GLU A 193 -4.75 -7.46 -15.46
N ASN A 194 -4.57 -8.60 -16.12
CA ASN A 194 -4.92 -9.90 -15.58
C ASN A 194 -3.76 -10.45 -14.74
N LEU A 195 -4.01 -10.84 -13.49
CA LEU A 195 -2.99 -11.43 -12.61
C LEU A 195 -2.41 -12.74 -13.14
N GLU A 196 -3.14 -13.45 -14.00
CA GLU A 196 -2.73 -14.74 -14.57
C GLU A 196 -1.93 -14.59 -15.88
N ASP A 197 -1.89 -13.38 -16.45
CA ASP A 197 -1.13 -13.13 -17.68
C ASP A 197 0.35 -12.91 -17.32
N ASP A 198 1.15 -13.97 -17.45
CA ASP A 198 2.61 -13.98 -17.25
C ASP A 198 3.40 -13.17 -18.32
N GLU A 199 2.71 -12.45 -19.22
CA GLU A 199 3.38 -11.79 -20.34
C GLU A 199 3.84 -10.37 -20.02
N THR A 200 5.12 -10.16 -20.30
CA THR A 200 5.88 -8.92 -20.40
C THR A 200 5.23 -7.91 -21.36
N GLY A 201 4.10 -7.33 -20.97
CA GLY A 201 3.43 -6.24 -21.69
C GLY A 201 4.34 -5.01 -21.83
N ASP A 202 4.13 -4.28 -22.92
CA ASP A 202 4.97 -3.18 -23.40
C ASP A 202 5.39 -2.21 -22.27
N THR A 203 6.70 -1.97 -22.20
CA THR A 203 7.37 -1.25 -21.12
C THR A 203 7.02 0.23 -21.06
N GLU A 204 6.51 0.81 -22.16
CA GLU A 204 6.23 2.25 -22.27
C GLU A 204 5.00 2.71 -21.48
N GLU A 205 4.00 1.85 -21.23
CA GLU A 205 2.84 2.21 -20.38
C GLU A 205 3.17 2.18 -18.88
N ARG A 206 4.35 1.66 -18.51
CA ARG A 206 4.75 1.41 -17.12
C ARG A 206 5.66 2.49 -16.50
N ASP A 207 6.01 3.55 -17.24
CA ASP A 207 7.00 4.55 -16.80
C ASP A 207 6.63 5.32 -15.52
N TRP A 208 5.34 5.44 -15.19
CA TRP A 208 4.86 6.10 -13.98
C TRP A 208 4.72 5.14 -12.79
N ILE A 209 4.86 3.83 -13.02
CA ILE A 209 4.77 2.82 -11.98
C ILE A 209 6.14 2.64 -11.35
N ARG A 210 6.16 2.69 -10.02
CA ARG A 210 7.38 2.76 -9.24
C ARG A 210 7.56 1.46 -8.49
N SER A 211 8.69 0.81 -8.71
CA SER A 211 9.11 -0.32 -7.89
C SER A 211 9.73 0.17 -6.58
N TRP A 212 9.44 -0.53 -5.48
CA TRP A 212 10.10 -0.28 -4.20
C TRP A 212 11.61 -0.47 -4.30
N ASP A 213 12.06 -1.46 -5.07
CA ASP A 213 13.49 -1.82 -5.16
C ASP A 213 14.34 -0.69 -5.75
N GLU A 214 13.74 0.16 -6.59
CA GLU A 214 14.38 1.35 -7.14
C GLU A 214 14.57 2.48 -6.12
N ARG A 215 13.87 2.42 -4.98
CA ARG A 215 13.96 3.40 -3.89
C ARG A 215 14.97 3.01 -2.84
N VAL A 216 15.36 1.74 -2.80
CA VAL A 216 16.38 1.24 -1.88
C VAL A 216 17.77 1.76 -2.33
N PRO A 217 18.54 2.43 -1.46
CA PRO A 217 19.83 2.98 -1.85
C PRO A 217 20.84 1.92 -2.33
N ALA A 218 21.66 2.29 -3.31
CA ALA A 218 22.71 1.42 -3.83
C ALA A 218 23.68 0.99 -2.70
N GLY A 219 23.84 -0.34 -2.52
CA GLY A 219 24.63 -0.94 -1.43
C GLY A 219 23.80 -1.43 -0.24
N CYS A 220 22.49 -1.20 -0.27
CA CYS A 220 21.51 -1.68 0.72
C CYS A 220 20.53 -2.71 0.13
N GLY A 221 20.83 -3.23 -1.06
CA GLY A 221 20.11 -4.33 -1.69
C GLY A 221 21.07 -5.49 -1.88
N VAL A 222 21.23 -6.33 -0.86
CA VAL A 222 21.76 -7.67 -1.06
C VAL A 222 20.63 -8.52 -1.67
N ALA A 223 20.96 -9.44 -2.57
CA ALA A 223 19.97 -10.28 -3.28
C ALA A 223 19.09 -11.14 -2.34
N ASP A 224 19.50 -11.32 -1.08
CA ASP A 224 18.71 -11.97 -0.03
C ASP A 224 17.84 -10.98 0.79
N GLU A 225 18.02 -9.66 0.64
CA GLU A 225 17.29 -8.57 1.34
C GLU A 225 16.05 -8.06 0.57
N ILE A 226 15.80 -8.61 -0.62
CA ILE A 226 14.60 -8.31 -1.42
C ILE A 226 13.45 -9.23 -1.00
N GLU A 227 13.77 -10.43 -0.52
CA GLU A 227 12.82 -11.38 0.09
C GLU A 227 12.75 -11.26 1.63
N ASP A 228 13.81 -10.78 2.29
CA ASP A 228 13.84 -10.51 3.75
C ASP A 228 13.81 -9.01 4.09
N PRO A 229 13.05 -8.56 5.11
CA PRO A 229 12.79 -7.16 5.40
C PRO A 229 14.06 -6.35 5.74
N TRP A 230 14.35 -5.33 4.94
CA TRP A 230 15.50 -4.43 5.11
C TRP A 230 15.29 -3.32 6.18
N PRO A 231 16.33 -2.95 6.95
CA PRO A 231 17.60 -3.66 7.14
C PRO A 231 17.44 -4.88 8.04
N VAL A 232 18.16 -5.96 7.72
CA VAL A 232 18.22 -7.19 8.52
C VAL A 232 19.15 -6.98 9.73
N TRP A 233 18.67 -6.30 10.77
CA TRP A 233 19.35 -6.24 12.08
C TRP A 233 18.73 -7.18 13.12
N VAL A 234 17.96 -8.18 12.69
CA VAL A 234 17.57 -9.25 13.60
C VAL A 234 18.74 -10.23 13.62
N GLU A 235 19.57 -10.14 14.66
CA GLU A 235 20.49 -11.21 15.04
C GLU A 235 19.74 -12.53 14.88
N ARG A 236 20.18 -13.38 13.94
CA ARG A 236 19.82 -14.78 13.96
C ARG A 236 20.20 -15.26 15.35
N VAL A 237 19.22 -15.44 16.23
CA VAL A 237 19.40 -16.21 17.45
C VAL A 237 19.79 -17.60 16.98
N THR A 238 21.09 -17.84 16.88
CA THR A 238 21.64 -19.17 16.72
C THR A 238 21.30 -19.89 18.01
N TYR A 239 20.25 -20.71 17.97
CA TYR A 239 20.07 -21.76 18.96
C TYR A 239 21.30 -22.66 18.85
N GLY A 240 22.17 -22.57 19.85
CA GLY A 240 23.17 -23.58 20.16
C GLY A 240 22.55 -24.73 20.96
#